data_AF-A0A392Q6V1-F1
#
_entry.id   AF-A0A392Q6V1-F1
#
_cell.length_a   1.000
_cell.length_b   1.000
_cell.length_c   1.000
_cell.angle_alpha   90.00
_cell.angle_beta   90.00
_cell.angle_gamma   90.00
#
_symmetry.space_group_name_H-M   'P 1'
#
loop_
_entity.id
_entity.type
_entity.pdbx_description
1 polymer ?
#
loop_
_entity_poly.entity_id
_entity_poly.type
_entity_poly.pdbx_seq_one_letter_code
_entity_poly.pdbx_strand_id
1 'polypeptide(L)' 'MARPTVEDLQFRTLSFAEGGSLVKPFSVNEVEAAIWDCDSYKSPGPDGINFGFLKEFWSEMKVDNTKFITEFHRNSKLSK' A
#
# COMPACT_ATOMS: atom_id res chain seq x y z
N MET A 1 21.50 15.79 33.03
CA MET A 1 20.26 14.97 33.06
C MET A 1 20.42 13.87 32.03
N ALA A 2 20.18 12.61 32.39
CA ALA A 2 20.27 11.49 31.45
C ALA A 2 19.07 11.49 30.50
N ARG A 3 19.27 11.11 29.22
CA ARG A 3 18.20 10.98 28.24
C ARG A 3 17.27 9.83 28.68
N PRO A 4 15.95 10.04 28.80
CA PRO A 4 15.03 8.95 29.09
C PRO A 4 15.14 7.85 28.04
N THR A 5 15.33 6.60 28.46
CA THR A 5 15.29 5.42 27.60
C THR A 5 13.92 4.75 27.70
N VAL A 6 13.57 3.98 26.67
CA VAL A 6 12.29 3.25 26.59
C VAL A 6 12.43 1.79 27.05
N GLU A 7 13.53 1.47 27.74
CA GLU A 7 13.93 0.10 28.07
C GLU A 7 12.95 -0.61 29.01
N ASP A 8 12.22 0.15 29.83
CA ASP A 8 11.22 -0.37 30.77
C ASP A 8 9.78 -0.38 30.20
N LEU A 9 9.58 -0.01 28.92
CA LEU A 9 8.27 -0.01 28.30
C LEU A 9 7.98 -1.38 27.65
N GLN A 10 7.00 -2.08 28.22
CA GLN A 10 6.43 -3.27 27.57
C GLN A 10 5.45 -2.85 26.47
N PHE A 11 5.94 -2.82 25.24
CA PHE A 11 5.07 -2.64 24.07
C PHE A 11 4.32 -3.95 23.77
N ARG A 12 3.06 -3.81 23.32
CA ARG A 12 2.35 -4.94 22.73
C ARG A 12 3.06 -5.32 21.43
N THR A 13 3.44 -6.58 21.31
CA THR A 13 4.08 -7.12 20.12
C THR A 13 3.11 -8.04 19.42
N LEU A 14 3.12 -8.00 18.09
CA LEU A 14 2.39 -8.95 17.27
C LEU A 14 2.96 -10.36 17.45
N SER A 15 2.09 -11.35 17.46
CA SER A 15 2.49 -12.73 17.28
C SER A 15 3.15 -12.93 15.92
N PHE A 16 3.90 -14.02 15.76
CA PHE A 16 4.50 -14.38 14.47
C PHE A 16 3.45 -14.50 13.36
N ALA A 17 2.26 -15.04 13.67
CA ALA A 17 1.18 -15.18 12.72
C ALA A 17 0.61 -13.81 12.28
N GLU A 18 0.38 -12.90 13.23
CA GLU A 18 -0.05 -11.54 12.93
C GLU A 18 0.99 -10.79 12.10
N GLY A 19 2.27 -10.88 12.48
CA GLY A 19 3.37 -10.29 11.70
C GLY A 19 3.43 -10.83 10.27
N GLY A 20 3.31 -12.16 10.10
CA GLY A 20 3.25 -12.79 8.78
C GLY A 20 2.07 -12.32 7.93
N SER A 21 0.91 -12.06 8.56
CA SER A 21 -0.29 -11.59 7.86
C SER A 21 -0.13 -10.19 7.27
N LEU A 22 0.71 -9.33 7.86
CA LEU A 22 0.95 -7.97 7.41
C LEU A 22 1.85 -7.89 6.16
N VAL A 23 2.65 -8.93 5.90
CA VAL A 23 3.62 -8.96 4.80
C VAL A 23 3.21 -9.88 3.65
N LYS A 24 1.99 -10.42 3.70
CA LYS A 24 1.45 -11.28 2.63
C LYS A 24 1.41 -10.52 1.29
N PRO A 25 1.50 -11.23 0.14
CA PRO A 25 1.30 -10.62 -1.16
C PRO A 25 -0.08 -9.95 -1.28
N PHE A 26 -0.13 -8.83 -2.00
CA PHE A 26 -1.38 -8.12 -2.25
C PHE A 26 -2.29 -8.93 -3.17
N SER A 27 -3.58 -8.99 -2.82
CA SER A 27 -4.60 -9.49 -3.73
C SER A 27 -5.10 -8.38 -4.67
N VAL A 28 -5.62 -8.79 -5.82
CA VAL A 28 -6.33 -7.88 -6.76
C VAL A 28 -7.42 -7.09 -6.05
N ASN A 29 -8.21 -7.75 -5.19
CA ASN A 29 -9.32 -7.13 -4.49
C ASN A 29 -8.84 -6.12 -3.44
N GLU A 30 -7.71 -6.37 -2.77
CA GLU A 30 -7.09 -5.38 -1.87
C GLU A 30 -6.63 -4.14 -2.63
N VAL A 31 -6.01 -4.32 -3.81
CA VAL A 31 -5.59 -3.19 -4.66
C VAL A 31 -6.82 -2.37 -5.10
N GLU A 32 -7.86 -3.04 -5.57
CA GLU A 32 -9.11 -2.41 -5.98
C GLU A 32 -9.77 -1.65 -4.81
N ALA A 33 -9.88 -2.29 -3.65
CA ALA A 33 -10.45 -1.66 -2.46
C ALA A 33 -9.66 -0.40 -2.05
N ALA A 34 -8.32 -0.45 -2.09
CA ALA A 34 -7.47 0.69 -1.77
C ALA A 34 -7.68 1.87 -2.75
N ILE A 35 -7.85 1.57 -4.05
CA ILE A 35 -8.18 2.59 -5.05
C ILE A 35 -9.56 3.20 -4.76
N TRP A 36 -10.55 2.40 -4.38
CA TRP A 36 -11.91 2.87 -4.09
C TRP A 36 -12.01 3.70 -2.82
N ASP A 37 -11.21 3.39 -1.81
CA ASP A 37 -11.13 4.13 -0.54
C ASP A 37 -10.54 5.54 -0.73
N CYS A 38 -9.72 5.73 -1.77
CA CYS A 38 -9.19 7.05 -2.11
C CYS A 38 -10.27 7.97 -2.69
N ASP A 39 -10.22 9.26 -2.35
CA ASP A 39 -11.10 10.27 -2.96
C ASP A 39 -10.73 10.49 -4.42
N SER A 40 -11.72 10.44 -5.31
CA SER A 40 -11.49 10.49 -6.76
C SER A 40 -10.82 11.79 -7.22
N TYR A 41 -11.02 12.91 -6.53
CA TYR A 41 -10.60 14.23 -7.01
C TYR A 41 -9.48 14.87 -6.18
N LYS A 42 -8.97 14.16 -5.15
CA LYS A 42 -7.88 14.66 -4.31
C LYS A 42 -6.51 14.21 -4.81
N SER A 43 -5.51 14.98 -4.42
CA SER A 43 -4.09 14.68 -4.64
C SER A 43 -3.73 14.38 -6.10
N PRO A 44 -4.08 15.26 -7.06
CA PRO A 44 -3.66 15.08 -8.44
C PRO A 44 -2.13 15.11 -8.53
N GLY A 45 -1.57 14.25 -9.39
CA GLY A 45 -0.17 14.31 -9.74
C GLY A 45 0.19 15.61 -10.48
N PRO A 46 1.48 15.89 -10.73
CA PRO A 46 1.92 17.01 -11.57
C PRO A 46 1.35 16.97 -13.00
N ASP A 47 0.90 15.79 -13.44
CA ASP A 47 0.21 15.52 -14.71
C ASP A 47 -1.30 15.81 -14.66
N GLY A 48 -1.85 16.16 -13.49
CA GLY A 48 -3.28 16.36 -13.28
C GLY A 48 -4.09 15.07 -13.12
N ILE A 49 -3.44 13.90 -13.12
CA ILE A 49 -4.11 12.60 -12.98
C ILE A 49 -4.38 12.33 -11.49
N ASN A 50 -5.58 11.83 -11.19
CA ASN A 50 -6.02 11.48 -9.83
C ASN A 50 -6.60 10.05 -9.79
N PHE A 51 -7.06 9.62 -8.61
CA PHE A 51 -7.67 8.29 -8.45
C PHE A 51 -8.96 8.11 -9.26
N GLY A 52 -9.65 9.18 -9.65
CA GLY A 52 -10.79 9.12 -10.55
C GLY A 52 -10.44 8.43 -11.88
N PHE A 53 -9.27 8.74 -12.45
CA PHE A 53 -8.77 8.08 -13.66
C PHE A 53 -8.58 6.57 -13.44
N LEU A 54 -7.92 6.17 -12.35
CA LEU A 54 -7.70 4.75 -12.03
C LEU A 54 -9.02 3.99 -11.83
N LYS A 55 -10.03 4.63 -11.25
CA LYS A 55 -11.37 4.04 -11.08
C LYS A 55 -12.11 3.91 -12.40
N GLU A 56 -12.05 4.94 -13.25
CA GLU A 56 -12.73 4.97 -14.54
C GLU A 56 -12.18 3.90 -15.49
N PHE A 57 -10.85 3.74 -15.54
CA PHE A 57 -10.16 2.81 -16.43
C PHE A 57 -9.67 1.53 -15.71
N TRP A 58 -10.29 1.18 -14.58
CA TRP A 58 -9.85 0.03 -13.79
C TRP A 58 -9.89 -1.27 -14.60
N SER A 59 -10.94 -1.50 -15.40
CA SER A 59 -11.08 -2.70 -16.22
C SER A 59 -9.90 -2.91 -17.18
N GLU A 60 -9.39 -1.82 -17.75
CA GLU A 60 -8.30 -1.79 -18.71
C GLU A 60 -6.94 -1.91 -17.99
N MET A 61 -6.80 -1.27 -16.83
CA MET A 61 -5.50 -1.15 -16.16
C MET A 61 -5.27 -2.14 -15.01
N LYS A 62 -6.29 -2.92 -14.62
CA LYS A 62 -6.25 -3.82 -13.46
C LYS A 62 -5.09 -4.81 -13.50
N VAL A 63 -4.82 -5.39 -14.67
CA VAL A 63 -3.74 -6.38 -14.84
C VAL A 63 -2.38 -5.72 -14.62
N ASP A 64 -2.13 -4.59 -15.27
CA ASP A 64 -0.84 -3.90 -15.19
C ASP A 64 -0.59 -3.30 -13.81
N ASN A 65 -1.60 -2.69 -13.18
CA ASN A 65 -1.50 -2.16 -11.81
C ASN A 65 -1.22 -3.27 -10.79
N THR A 66 -1.96 -4.38 -10.85
CA THR A 66 -1.75 -5.49 -9.91
C THR A 66 -0.35 -6.08 -10.09
N LYS A 67 0.10 -6.24 -11.33
CA LYS A 67 1.44 -6.72 -11.64
C LYS A 67 2.51 -5.77 -11.10
N PHE A 68 2.35 -4.46 -11.33
CA PHE A 68 3.26 -3.44 -10.82
C PHE A 68 3.39 -3.50 -9.29
N ILE A 69 2.26 -3.55 -8.58
CA ILE A 69 2.25 -3.63 -7.10
C ILE A 69 2.86 -4.95 -6.60
N THR A 70 2.62 -6.06 -7.31
CA THR A 70 3.22 -7.36 -6.99
C THR A 70 4.73 -7.34 -7.15
N GLU A 71 5.25 -6.73 -8.22
CA GLU A 71 6.69 -6.60 -8.43
C GLU A 71 7.33 -5.65 -7.42
N PHE A 72 6.63 -4.58 -7.03
CA PHE A 72 7.07 -3.72 -5.93
C PHE A 72 7.18 -4.50 -4.60
N HIS A 73 6.16 -5.29 -4.25
CA HIS A 73 6.18 -6.13 -3.04
C HIS A 73 7.37 -7.09 -3.01
N ARG A 74 7.66 -7.73 -4.14
CA ARG A 74 8.76 -8.70 -4.26
C ARG A 74 10.15 -8.07 -4.21
N ASN A 75 10.32 -6.93 -4.88
CA ASN A 75 11.64 -6.36 -5.13
C ASN A 75 11.95 -5.14 -4.25
N SER A 76 10.98 -4.64 -3.47
CA SER A 76 11.08 -3.39 -2.69
C SER A 76 11.51 -2.18 -3.53
N LYS A 77 11.18 -2.18 -4.82
CA LYS A 77 11.57 -1.15 -5.80
C LYS A 77 10.41 -0.86 -6.73
N LEU A 78 10.18 0.42 -6.99
CA LEU A 78 9.28 0.84 -8.06
C LEU A 78 10.04 0.70 -9.37
N SER A 79 9.59 -0.20 -10.25
CA SER A 79 10.13 -0.30 -11.60
C SER A 79 9.83 1.00 -12.36
N LYS A 80 10.81 1.49 -13.12
CA LYS A 80 10.62 2.64 -14.03
C LYS A 80 9.70 2.28 -15.18
#